data_AF-A0A8K0PYU8-F1
#
_entry.id   AF-A0A8K0PYU8-F1
#
_cell.length_a   1.000
_cell.length_b   1.000
_cell.length_c   1.000
_cell.angle_alpha   90.00
_cell.angle_beta   90.00
_cell.angle_gamma   90.00
#
_symmetry.space_group_name_H-M   'P 1'
#
loop_
_entity.id
_entity.type
_entity.pdbx_description
1 polymer ?
#
loop_
_entity_poly.entity_id
_entity_poly.type
_entity_poly.pdbx_seq_one_letter_code
_entity_poly.pdbx_strand_id
1 'polypeptide(L)'
;MAVTKPSVVSWNVLFEVNRKELDKERSTPFHFRFKRVTRKRYITVCLQLFAYIVRAMAFEDPADRPPFKLSRRQSAAYSAMMQHVDDLTDILQEHNGNLEAPRVAELQTLLEEAVLELYISILDHFTKTIEYQSVLVSFLMVLSIRKDDTWETYSNFTPKLSAIMAISRLLLVKYVVDKRVKSIQR
;
A
#
# COMPACT_ATOMS: atom_id res chain seq x y z
N MET A 1 -0.97 18.57 20.87
CA MET A 1 0.22 17.72 20.61
C MET A 1 -0.18 16.25 20.59
N ALA A 2 -0.54 15.71 19.42
CA ALA A 2 -0.71 14.27 19.27
C ALA A 2 0.63 13.66 18.82
N VAL A 3 1.52 13.40 19.78
CA VAL A 3 2.70 12.57 19.53
C VAL A 3 2.16 11.19 19.12
N THR A 4 2.42 10.77 17.89
CA THR A 4 2.08 9.42 17.41
C THR A 4 2.68 8.41 18.38
N LYS A 5 1.82 7.77 19.18
CA LYS A 5 2.25 6.83 20.22
C LYS A 5 2.89 5.59 19.57
N PRO A 6 3.88 4.95 20.20
CA PRO A 6 4.47 3.69 19.72
C PRO A 6 3.45 2.56 19.52
N SER A 7 2.25 2.69 20.10
CA SER A 7 1.15 1.75 19.92
C SER A 7 0.54 1.76 18.51
N VAL A 8 0.83 2.78 17.69
CA VAL A 8 0.25 2.93 16.35
C VAL A 8 1.27 2.62 15.25
N VAL A 9 2.57 2.90 15.48
CA VAL A 9 3.63 2.69 14.48
C VAL A 9 4.93 2.28 15.18
N SER A 10 5.69 1.38 14.54
CA SER A 10 6.98 0.87 15.05
C SER A 10 7.97 1.98 15.42
N TRP A 11 8.77 1.74 16.46
CA TRP A 11 9.87 2.60 16.91
C TRP A 11 10.86 2.99 15.81
N ASN A 12 11.13 2.08 14.85
CA ASN A 12 12.03 2.37 13.73
C ASN A 12 11.50 3.50 12.84
N VAL A 13 10.19 3.52 12.60
CA VAL A 13 9.53 4.56 11.80
C VAL A 13 9.53 5.89 12.56
N LEU A 14 9.23 5.85 13.87
CA LEU A 14 9.29 7.05 14.70
C LEU A 14 10.71 7.64 14.78
N PHE A 15 11.74 6.79 14.81
CA PHE A 15 13.13 7.23 14.79
C PHE A 15 13.48 7.88 13.44
N GLU A 16 13.10 7.25 12.33
CA GLU A 16 13.35 7.79 10.98
C GLU A 16 12.68 9.15 10.77
N VAL A 17 11.43 9.32 11.23
CA VAL A 17 10.70 10.60 11.15
C VAL A 17 11.27 11.68 12.08
N ASN A 18 11.80 11.29 13.25
CA ASN A 18 12.28 12.24 14.27
C ASN A 18 13.80 12.46 14.26
N ARG A 19 14.54 11.85 13.33
CA ARG A 19 16.00 11.96 13.25
C ARG A 19 16.41 13.41 12.97
N LYS A 20 16.93 14.10 13.97
CA LYS A 20 17.65 15.38 13.84
C LYS A 20 19.14 15.09 13.95
N GLU A 21 19.85 14.99 12.83
CA GLU A 21 21.31 15.03 12.84
C GLU A 21 21.71 16.52 12.81
N LEU A 22 22.44 16.99 13.84
CA LEU A 22 22.76 18.41 14.05
C LEU A 22 23.64 19.01 12.94
N ASP A 23 24.48 18.18 12.28
CA ASP A 23 25.47 18.62 11.29
C ASP A 23 25.25 18.07 9.87
N LYS A 24 24.07 17.50 9.59
CA LYS A 24 23.70 17.01 8.25
C LYS A 24 22.34 17.57 7.85
N GLU A 25 22.26 18.10 6.63
CA GLU A 25 20.96 18.32 5.98
C GLU A 25 20.10 17.07 6.10
N ARG A 26 18.80 17.26 6.36
CA ARG A 26 17.85 16.16 6.51
C ARG A 26 17.97 15.25 5.29
N SER A 27 18.61 14.09 5.44
CA SER A 27 18.51 13.01 4.46
C SER A 27 17.03 12.80 4.23
N THR A 28 16.54 13.06 3.02
CA THR A 28 15.09 13.00 2.75
C THR A 28 14.56 11.67 3.27
N PRO A 29 13.46 11.66 4.03
CA PRO A 29 12.92 10.44 4.66
C PRO A 29 12.52 9.35 3.65
N PHE A 30 12.62 9.65 2.35
CA PHE A 30 12.26 8.79 1.23
C PHE A 30 13.46 8.27 0.44
N HIS A 31 14.70 8.35 0.98
CA HIS A 31 15.87 7.81 0.28
C HIS A 31 15.85 6.28 0.26
N PHE A 32 15.18 5.74 -0.76
CA PHE A 32 15.23 4.34 -1.16
C PHE A 32 16.69 3.99 -1.49
N ARG A 33 17.43 3.43 -0.52
CA ARG A 33 18.83 2.96 -0.66
C ARG A 33 18.99 1.75 -1.59
N PHE A 34 17.97 1.43 -2.39
CA PHE A 34 18.03 0.34 -3.35
C PHE A 34 18.34 0.87 -4.75
N LYS A 35 19.14 0.11 -5.51
CA LYS A 35 19.39 0.37 -6.93
C LYS A 35 18.06 0.52 -7.68
N ARG A 36 18.03 1.37 -8.72
CA ARG A 36 16.82 1.64 -9.54
C ARG A 36 16.10 0.37 -10.00
N VAL A 37 16.86 -0.68 -10.35
CA VAL A 37 16.33 -1.99 -10.76
C VAL A 37 15.55 -2.66 -9.64
N THR A 38 16.11 -2.72 -8.43
CA THR A 38 15.45 -3.28 -7.24
C THR A 38 14.20 -2.50 -6.88
N ARG A 39 14.24 -1.17 -6.97
CA ARG A 39 13.06 -0.31 -6.74
C ARG A 39 11.91 -0.68 -7.67
N LYS A 40 12.18 -0.78 -8.98
CA LYS A 40 11.16 -1.18 -9.97
C LYS A 40 10.56 -2.54 -9.61
N ARG A 41 11.41 -3.54 -9.33
CA ARG A 41 10.97 -4.88 -8.95
C ARG A 41 10.09 -4.85 -7.69
N TYR A 42 10.44 -4.04 -6.70
CA TYR A 42 9.67 -3.94 -5.46
C TYR A 42 8.31 -3.29 -5.67
N ILE A 43 8.26 -2.20 -6.45
CA ILE A 43 7.01 -1.55 -6.85
C ILE A 43 6.11 -2.55 -7.58
N THR A 44 6.67 -3.35 -8.50
CA THR A 44 5.89 -4.38 -9.22
C THR A 44 5.19 -5.35 -8.28
N VAL A 45 5.86 -5.81 -7.21
CA VAL A 45 5.23 -6.72 -6.23
C VAL A 45 4.04 -6.07 -5.53
N CYS A 46 4.14 -4.80 -5.13
CA CYS A 46 3.03 -4.09 -4.51
C CYS A 46 1.90 -3.78 -5.50
N LEU A 47 2.21 -3.47 -6.77
CA LEU A 47 1.19 -3.35 -7.82
C LEU A 47 0.47 -4.67 -8.07
N GLN A 48 1.17 -5.81 -7.99
CA GLN A 48 0.55 -7.13 -8.07
C GLN A 48 -0.42 -7.37 -6.91
N LEU A 49 -0.16 -6.85 -5.71
CA LEU A 49 -1.11 -6.92 -4.58
C LEU A 49 -2.40 -6.17 -4.91
N PHE A 50 -2.33 -4.93 -5.39
CA PHE A 50 -3.53 -4.18 -5.75
C PHE A 50 -4.29 -4.83 -6.90
N ALA A 51 -3.58 -5.26 -7.94
CA ALA A 51 -4.18 -5.96 -9.07
C ALA A 51 -4.82 -7.29 -8.65
N TYR A 52 -4.22 -8.01 -7.69
CA TYR A 52 -4.80 -9.21 -7.11
C TYR A 52 -6.12 -8.89 -6.39
N ILE A 53 -6.15 -7.87 -5.54
CA ILE A 53 -7.35 -7.50 -4.77
C ILE A 53 -8.47 -7.08 -5.73
N VAL A 54 -8.20 -6.18 -6.67
CA VAL A 54 -9.22 -5.72 -7.63
C VAL A 54 -9.78 -6.90 -8.42
N ARG A 55 -8.93 -7.81 -8.93
CA ARG A 55 -9.41 -9.01 -9.65
C ARG A 55 -10.20 -9.95 -8.76
N ALA A 56 -9.73 -10.22 -7.54
CA ALA A 56 -10.41 -11.11 -6.60
C ALA A 56 -11.78 -10.54 -6.17
N MET A 57 -11.91 -9.22 -6.08
CA MET A 57 -13.16 -8.55 -5.73
C MET A 57 -14.10 -8.35 -6.93
N ALA A 58 -13.60 -8.49 -8.16
CA ALA A 58 -14.39 -8.37 -9.39
C ALA A 58 -15.16 -9.63 -9.77
N PHE A 59 -14.88 -10.79 -9.15
CA PHE A 59 -15.69 -12.01 -9.38
C PHE A 59 -17.13 -11.79 -8.91
N GLU A 60 -18.10 -12.08 -9.77
CA GLU A 60 -19.52 -11.93 -9.45
C GLU A 60 -19.96 -12.93 -8.36
N ASP A 61 -19.60 -14.21 -8.52
CA ASP A 61 -19.90 -15.25 -7.54
C ASP A 61 -18.85 -15.24 -6.40
N PRO A 62 -19.29 -15.08 -5.13
CA PRO A 62 -18.41 -15.25 -3.97
C PRO A 62 -17.73 -16.62 -3.87
N ALA A 63 -18.29 -17.68 -4.47
CA ALA A 63 -17.72 -19.03 -4.45
C ALA A 63 -16.43 -19.15 -5.27
N ASP A 64 -16.28 -18.34 -6.33
CA ASP A 64 -15.09 -18.30 -7.18
C ASP A 64 -13.96 -17.46 -6.57
N ARG A 65 -14.25 -16.72 -5.49
CA ARG A 65 -13.27 -15.86 -4.84
C ARG A 65 -12.31 -16.68 -3.97
N PRO A 66 -11.03 -16.30 -3.91
CA PRO A 66 -10.13 -16.83 -2.91
C PRO A 66 -10.71 -16.63 -1.49
N PRO A 67 -10.48 -17.55 -0.55
CA PRO A 67 -11.23 -17.67 0.70
C PRO A 67 -10.99 -16.54 1.73
N PHE A 68 -10.24 -15.50 1.37
CA PHE A 68 -9.96 -14.39 2.27
C PHE A 68 -11.22 -13.53 2.50
N LYS A 69 -11.24 -12.80 3.61
CA LYS A 69 -12.34 -11.89 3.94
C LYS A 69 -11.78 -10.52 4.30
N LEU A 70 -12.23 -9.49 3.60
CA LEU A 70 -11.86 -8.12 3.94
C LEU A 70 -12.51 -7.72 5.26
N SER A 71 -11.71 -7.12 6.15
CA SER A 71 -12.25 -6.49 7.36
C SER A 71 -13.09 -5.27 7.00
N ARG A 72 -13.95 -4.79 7.92
CA ARG A 72 -14.77 -3.60 7.69
C ARG A 72 -13.94 -2.38 7.25
N ARG A 73 -12.74 -2.20 7.82
CA ARG A 73 -11.81 -1.12 7.45
C ARG A 73 -11.24 -1.31 6.05
N GLN A 74 -10.86 -2.54 5.71
CA GLN A 74 -10.34 -2.88 4.38
C GLN A 74 -11.41 -2.70 3.30
N SER A 75 -12.65 -3.15 3.55
CA SER A 75 -13.76 -2.96 2.62
C SER A 75 -14.07 -1.48 2.40
N ALA A 76 -14.13 -0.67 3.46
CA ALA A 76 -14.36 0.76 3.34
C ALA A 76 -13.24 1.47 2.54
N ALA A 77 -11.97 1.13 2.81
CA ALA A 77 -10.84 1.69 2.10
C ALA A 77 -10.82 1.24 0.61
N TYR A 78 -11.16 -0.01 0.33
CA TYR A 78 -11.29 -0.52 -1.03
C TYR A 78 -12.40 0.19 -1.81
N SER A 79 -13.59 0.35 -1.21
CA SER A 79 -14.70 1.06 -1.86
C SER A 79 -14.37 2.52 -2.13
N ALA A 80 -13.72 3.22 -1.18
CA ALA A 80 -13.27 4.60 -1.39
C ALA A 80 -12.24 4.70 -2.53
N MET A 81 -11.28 3.77 -2.58
CA MET A 81 -10.32 3.69 -3.68
C MET A 81 -11.01 3.49 -5.03
N MET A 82 -11.94 2.54 -5.13
CA MET A 82 -12.66 2.27 -6.39
C MET A 82 -13.50 3.47 -6.83
N GLN A 83 -14.20 4.13 -5.90
CA GLN A 83 -14.96 5.33 -6.21
C GLN A 83 -14.06 6.43 -6.81
N HIS A 84 -12.88 6.68 -6.24
CA HIS A 84 -11.94 7.66 -6.79
C HIS A 84 -11.35 7.24 -8.15
N VAL A 85 -11.21 5.92 -8.41
CA VAL A 85 -10.80 5.42 -9.73
C VAL A 85 -11.90 5.70 -10.76
N ASP A 86 -13.16 5.48 -10.42
CA ASP A 86 -14.30 5.74 -11.29
C ASP A 86 -14.41 7.24 -11.58
N ASP A 87 -14.41 8.10 -10.53
CA ASP A 87 -14.43 9.56 -10.66
C ASP A 87 -13.28 10.09 -11.55
N LEU A 88 -12.07 9.54 -11.37
CA LEU A 88 -10.90 9.92 -12.16
C LEU A 88 -11.04 9.46 -13.62
N THR A 89 -11.60 8.27 -13.85
CA THR A 89 -11.80 7.73 -15.20
C THR A 89 -12.80 8.58 -15.97
N ASP A 90 -13.91 8.96 -15.34
CA ASP A 90 -14.94 9.81 -15.95
C ASP A 90 -14.37 11.20 -16.28
N ILE A 91 -13.69 11.85 -15.34
CA ILE A 91 -13.11 13.18 -15.57
C ILE A 91 -12.01 13.16 -16.63
N LEU A 92 -11.21 12.10 -16.70
CA LEU A 92 -10.22 11.95 -17.77
C LEU A 92 -10.88 11.79 -19.13
N GLN A 93 -12.01 11.08 -19.22
CA GLN A 93 -12.78 11.00 -20.47
C GLN A 93 -13.31 12.38 -20.87
N GLU A 94 -13.88 13.15 -19.94
CA GLU A 94 -14.38 14.52 -20.19
C GLU A 94 -13.28 15.48 -20.69
N HIS A 95 -12.05 15.32 -20.19
CA HIS A 95 -10.91 16.18 -20.51
C HIS A 95 -10.04 15.64 -21.66
N ASN A 96 -10.53 14.70 -22.46
CA ASN A 96 -9.78 14.05 -23.55
C ASN A 96 -8.41 13.50 -23.11
N GLY A 97 -8.32 12.99 -21.88
CA GLY A 97 -7.10 12.45 -21.29
C GLY A 97 -6.09 13.49 -20.80
N ASN A 98 -6.48 14.76 -20.63
CA ASN A 98 -5.58 15.77 -20.08
C ASN A 98 -5.29 15.51 -18.59
N LEU A 99 -4.09 15.02 -18.31
CA LEU A 99 -3.62 14.68 -16.96
C LEU A 99 -3.26 15.91 -16.10
N GLU A 100 -3.08 17.08 -16.73
CA GLU A 100 -2.62 18.31 -16.06
C GLU A 100 -3.77 19.20 -15.58
N ALA A 101 -5.02 18.79 -15.78
CA ALA A 101 -6.16 19.53 -15.29
C ALA A 101 -6.14 19.60 -13.75
N PRO A 102 -6.41 20.76 -13.12
CA PRO A 102 -6.33 20.90 -11.66
C PRO A 102 -7.25 19.92 -10.94
N ARG A 103 -8.41 19.62 -11.53
CA ARG A 103 -9.35 18.63 -11.01
C ARG A 103 -8.81 17.20 -11.03
N VAL A 104 -8.04 16.85 -12.05
CA VAL A 104 -7.37 15.54 -12.15
C VAL A 104 -6.30 15.41 -11.08
N ALA A 105 -5.51 16.47 -10.84
CA ALA A 105 -4.49 16.47 -9.79
C ALA A 105 -5.09 16.33 -8.37
N GLU A 106 -6.23 16.98 -8.11
CA GLU A 106 -6.99 16.80 -6.85
C GLU A 106 -7.42 15.34 -6.65
N LEU A 107 -8.02 14.72 -7.67
CA LEU A 107 -8.48 13.33 -7.60
C LEU A 107 -7.33 12.34 -7.49
N GLN A 108 -6.22 12.57 -8.17
CA GLN A 108 -5.01 11.77 -8.01
C GLN A 108 -4.53 11.79 -6.56
N THR A 109 -4.56 12.95 -5.90
CA THR A 109 -4.20 13.06 -4.48
C THR A 109 -5.15 12.27 -3.58
N LEU A 110 -6.46 12.34 -3.83
CA LEU A 110 -7.47 11.56 -3.09
C LEU A 110 -7.29 10.05 -3.30
N LEU A 111 -7.01 9.64 -4.55
CA LEU A 111 -6.72 8.26 -4.88
C LEU A 111 -5.44 7.78 -4.18
N GLU A 112 -4.37 8.56 -4.16
CA GLU A 112 -3.15 8.24 -3.43
C GLU A 112 -3.40 8.03 -1.93
N GLU A 113 -4.22 8.89 -1.30
CA GLU A 113 -4.61 8.74 0.11
C GLU A 113 -5.44 7.46 0.34
N ALA A 114 -6.40 7.15 -0.55
CA ALA A 114 -7.23 5.96 -0.44
C ALA A 114 -6.43 4.66 -0.65
N VAL A 115 -5.53 4.64 -1.63
CA VAL A 115 -4.59 3.54 -1.89
C VAL A 115 -3.70 3.31 -0.67
N LEU A 116 -3.19 4.39 -0.05
CA LEU A 116 -2.38 4.32 1.15
C LEU A 116 -3.16 3.74 2.35
N GLU A 117 -4.40 4.19 2.58
CA GLU A 117 -5.25 3.67 3.65
C GLU A 117 -5.60 2.20 3.45
N LEU A 118 -5.92 1.80 2.21
CA LEU A 118 -6.14 0.39 1.87
C LEU A 118 -4.89 -0.44 2.20
N TYR A 119 -3.72 0.00 1.74
CA TYR A 119 -2.47 -0.71 1.97
C TYR A 119 -2.15 -0.87 3.46
N ILE A 120 -2.31 0.19 4.25
CA ILE A 120 -2.07 0.15 5.70
C ILE A 120 -3.09 -0.78 6.38
N SER A 121 -4.36 -0.72 6.00
CA SER A 121 -5.39 -1.59 6.56
C SER A 121 -5.15 -3.08 6.29
N ILE A 122 -4.46 -3.42 5.19
CA ILE A 122 -4.04 -4.79 4.87
C ILE A 122 -2.90 -5.23 5.79
N LEU A 123 -1.92 -4.36 6.02
CA LEU A 123 -0.79 -4.66 6.91
C LEU A 123 -1.17 -4.73 8.39
N ASP A 124 -2.14 -3.92 8.81
CA ASP A 124 -2.62 -3.83 10.19
C ASP A 124 -3.60 -4.96 10.55
N HIS A 125 -3.80 -5.93 9.64
CA HIS A 125 -4.67 -7.08 9.89
C HIS A 125 -4.05 -8.03 10.91
N PHE A 126 -4.67 -8.16 12.07
CA PHE A 126 -4.24 -9.08 13.11
C PHE A 126 -4.59 -10.53 12.74
N THR A 127 -3.59 -11.38 12.57
CA THR A 127 -3.77 -12.73 12.02
C THR A 127 -4.00 -13.82 13.05
N LYS A 128 -3.78 -13.55 14.34
CA LYS A 128 -3.84 -14.56 15.41
C LYS A 128 -5.27 -15.14 15.46
N THR A 129 -5.46 -16.35 14.95
CA THR A 129 -6.70 -17.17 14.77
C THR A 129 -7.41 -17.16 13.42
N ILE A 130 -7.15 -16.22 12.51
CA ILE A 130 -7.86 -16.09 11.22
C ILE A 130 -6.91 -15.86 10.04
N GLU A 131 -5.72 -16.46 10.08
CA GLU A 131 -4.65 -16.25 9.09
C GLU A 131 -5.13 -16.45 7.64
N TYR A 132 -5.95 -17.46 7.40
CA TYR A 132 -6.53 -17.77 6.08
C TYR A 132 -7.55 -16.74 5.59
N GLN A 133 -8.07 -15.89 6.48
CA GLN A 133 -8.96 -14.78 6.11
C GLN A 133 -8.17 -13.53 5.68
N SER A 134 -6.85 -13.50 5.91
CA SER A 134 -6.02 -12.36 5.53
C SER A 134 -5.81 -12.31 4.02
N VAL A 135 -6.19 -11.18 3.42
CA VAL A 135 -5.93 -10.92 2.00
C VAL A 135 -4.43 -10.91 1.69
N LEU A 136 -3.58 -10.50 2.64
CA LEU A 136 -2.14 -10.53 2.47
C LEU A 136 -1.61 -11.98 2.41
N VAL A 137 -2.09 -12.86 3.30
CA VAL A 137 -1.70 -14.27 3.29
C VAL A 137 -2.16 -14.93 2.00
N SER A 138 -3.40 -14.66 1.58
CA SER A 138 -3.94 -15.15 0.32
C SER A 138 -3.13 -14.67 -0.90
N PHE A 139 -2.77 -13.37 -0.93
CA PHE A 139 -1.89 -12.83 -1.96
C PHE A 139 -0.51 -13.51 -1.96
N LEU A 140 0.09 -13.75 -0.79
CA LEU A 140 1.39 -14.42 -0.69
C LEU A 140 1.35 -15.86 -1.24
N MET A 141 0.22 -16.56 -1.06
CA MET A 141 0.01 -17.89 -1.64
C MET A 141 -0.07 -17.83 -3.17
N VAL A 142 -0.77 -16.84 -3.74
CA VAL A 142 -0.79 -16.67 -5.20
C VAL A 142 0.59 -16.26 -5.73
N LEU A 143 1.30 -15.41 -4.98
CA LEU A 143 2.63 -14.92 -5.35
C LEU A 143 3.72 -16.01 -5.31
N SER A 144 3.48 -17.11 -4.59
CA SER A 144 4.37 -18.25 -4.54
C SER A 144 4.14 -19.24 -5.70
N ILE A 145 3.12 -19.05 -6.54
CA ILE A 145 2.90 -19.88 -7.73
C ILE A 145 3.70 -19.29 -8.91
N ARG A 146 4.47 -20.15 -9.59
CA ARG A 146 5.20 -19.81 -10.82
C ARG A 146 4.31 -20.00 -12.06
N LYS A 147 4.81 -19.55 -13.22
CA LYS A 147 4.10 -19.66 -14.50
C LYS A 147 3.93 -21.10 -15.00
N ASP A 148 4.74 -22.02 -14.51
CA ASP A 148 4.70 -23.44 -14.81
C ASP A 148 3.87 -24.22 -13.78
N ASP A 149 3.00 -23.52 -13.03
CA ASP A 149 2.14 -24.05 -11.97
C ASP A 149 2.89 -24.76 -10.82
N THR A 150 4.19 -24.47 -10.67
CA THR A 150 5.00 -24.99 -9.56
C THR A 150 5.23 -23.95 -8.47
N TRP A 151 5.61 -24.42 -7.28
CA TRP A 151 5.91 -23.54 -6.14
C TRP A 151 7.26 -22.85 -6.30
N GLU A 152 7.29 -21.56 -5.96
CA GLU A 152 8.51 -20.77 -5.88
C GLU A 152 9.55 -21.38 -4.94
N THR A 153 10.82 -21.21 -5.29
CA THR A 153 11.91 -21.60 -4.39
C THR A 153 12.09 -20.53 -3.32
N TYR A 154 12.60 -20.93 -2.15
CA TYR A 154 12.92 -19.99 -1.06
C TYR A 154 13.78 -18.81 -1.54
N SER A 155 14.80 -19.08 -2.37
CA SER A 155 15.70 -18.07 -2.93
C SER A 155 14.99 -17.01 -3.77
N ASN A 156 13.89 -17.37 -4.44
CA ASN A 156 13.13 -16.46 -5.29
C ASN A 156 11.95 -15.80 -4.57
N PHE A 157 11.40 -16.46 -3.54
CA PHE A 157 10.29 -15.95 -2.75
C PHE A 157 10.72 -14.91 -1.71
N THR A 158 11.86 -15.11 -1.02
CA THR A 158 12.37 -14.17 -0.01
C THR A 158 12.56 -12.73 -0.54
N PRO A 159 13.07 -12.51 -1.76
CA PRO A 159 13.10 -11.17 -2.36
C PRO A 159 11.71 -10.53 -2.52
N LYS A 160 10.65 -11.31 -2.77
CA LYS A 160 9.27 -10.78 -2.87
C LYS A 160 8.74 -10.35 -1.50
N LEU A 161 9.02 -11.11 -0.45
CA LEU A 161 8.72 -10.70 0.93
C LEU A 161 9.49 -9.44 1.33
N SER A 162 10.77 -9.36 0.93
CA SER A 162 11.60 -8.19 1.17
C SER A 162 11.06 -6.95 0.46
N ALA A 163 10.49 -7.13 -0.74
CA ALA A 163 9.82 -6.06 -1.48
C ALA A 163 8.64 -5.47 -0.70
N ILE A 164 7.73 -6.35 -0.24
CA ILE A 164 6.57 -5.97 0.56
C ILE A 164 7.05 -5.21 1.80
N MET A 165 7.98 -5.77 2.57
CA MET A 165 8.51 -5.13 3.79
C MET A 165 9.14 -3.76 3.52
N ALA A 166 9.93 -3.62 2.46
CA ALA A 166 10.62 -2.38 2.13
C ALA A 166 9.63 -1.27 1.71
N ILE A 167 8.67 -1.59 0.84
CA ILE A 167 7.65 -0.63 0.41
C ILE A 167 6.72 -0.30 1.57
N SER A 168 6.35 -1.27 2.40
CA SER A 168 5.53 -1.05 3.60
C SER A 168 6.14 -0.05 4.56
N ARG A 169 7.45 -0.15 4.82
CA ARG A 169 8.14 0.85 5.66
C ARG A 169 8.04 2.25 5.06
N LEU A 170 8.25 2.40 3.75
CA LEU A 170 8.14 3.69 3.07
C LEU A 170 6.73 4.29 3.19
N LEU A 171 5.70 3.48 2.93
CA LEU A 171 4.31 3.92 2.99
C LEU A 171 3.89 4.28 4.42
N LEU A 172 4.34 3.53 5.43
CA LEU A 172 4.12 3.87 6.83
C LEU A 172 4.82 5.18 7.23
N VAL A 173 6.05 5.41 6.76
CA VAL A 173 6.75 6.69 6.97
C VAL A 173 5.96 7.84 6.35
N LYS A 174 5.52 7.71 5.09
CA LYS A 174 4.67 8.70 4.42
C LYS A 174 3.41 9.00 5.23
N TYR A 175 2.69 7.96 5.64
CA TYR A 175 1.47 8.10 6.44
C TYR A 175 1.68 8.86 7.76
N VAL A 176 2.77 8.56 8.47
CA VAL A 176 3.11 9.27 9.72
C VAL A 176 3.44 10.73 9.46
N VAL A 177 4.22 11.02 8.42
CA VAL A 177 4.56 12.39 8.03
C VAL A 177 3.30 13.17 7.67
N ASP A 178 2.43 12.61 6.82
CA ASP A 178 1.20 13.25 6.37
C ASP A 178 0.24 13.51 7.54
N LYS A 179 0.09 12.54 8.47
CA LYS A 179 -0.66 12.74 9.72
C LYS A 179 -0.08 13.85 10.59
N ARG A 180 1.26 13.93 10.69
CA ARG A 180 1.93 14.96 11.48
C ARG A 180 1.67 16.35 10.90
N VAL A 181 1.79 16.52 9.58
CA VAL A 181 1.49 17.80 8.90
C VAL A 181 0.05 18.23 9.16
N LYS A 182 -0.92 17.34 8.97
CA LYS A 182 -2.35 17.60 9.24
C LYS A 182 -2.61 17.99 10.71
N SER A 183 -1.79 17.48 11.66
CA SER A 183 -1.91 17.82 13.09
C SER A 183 -1.27 19.14 13.51
N ILE A 184 -0.39 19.71 12.67
CA ILE A 184 0.29 21.01 12.92
C ILE A 184 -0.51 22.16 12.30
N GLN A 185 -1.29 21.91 11.24
CA GLN A 185 -2.17 22.89 10.60
C GLN A 185 -3.52 23.10 11.32
N ARG A 186 -3.80 22.34 12.38
CA ARG A 186 -4.91 22.56 13.33
C ARG A 186 -4.39 23.21 14.59
#